data_AF-A0A6C0C5A3-F1
#
_entry.id   AF-A0A6C0C5A3-F1
#
_cell.length_a   1.000
_cell.length_b   1.000
_cell.length_c   1.000
_cell.angle_alpha   90.00
_cell.angle_beta   90.00
_cell.angle_gamma   90.00
#
_symmetry.space_group_name_H-M   'P 1'
#
loop_
_entity.id
_entity.type
_entity.pdbx_description
1 polymer ?
#
loop_
_entity_poly.entity_id
_entity_poly.type
_entity_poly.pdbx_seq_one_letter_code
_entity_poly.pdbx_strand_id
1 'polypeptide(L)'
;MYRISSEVYLDRFNECYKNIIVISPRPQDASLNSITKSITREKLSPFQELSPCYPKCVYAFVHPKKCELLCVDNIAILFGFLTANGYTINTDLTKIMQDSDVKLKNLICFINKN
;
A
#
# COMPACT_ATOMS: atom_id res chain seq x y z
N MET A 1 14.29 2.05 2.49
CA MET A 1 13.61 1.41 1.34
C MET A 1 12.22 0.99 1.77
N TYR A 2 11.22 1.17 0.91
CA TYR A 2 9.83 0.81 1.20
C TYR A 2 9.27 -0.10 0.10
N ARG A 3 8.43 -1.05 0.51
CA ARG A 3 7.63 -1.92 -0.35
C ARG A 3 6.24 -1.33 -0.50
N ILE A 4 5.77 -1.19 -1.73
CA ILE A 4 4.41 -0.82 -2.08
C ILE A 4 3.70 -2.06 -2.61
N SER A 5 2.52 -2.36 -2.06
CA SER A 5 1.70 -3.50 -2.49
C SER A 5 0.23 -3.13 -2.53
N SER A 6 -0.59 -3.90 -3.25
CA SER A 6 -2.05 -3.79 -3.17
C SER A 6 -2.64 -4.76 -2.14
N GLU A 7 -3.70 -4.32 -1.48
CA GLU A 7 -4.47 -5.12 -0.54
C GLU A 7 -5.97 -4.92 -0.76
N VAL A 8 -6.74 -6.00 -0.63
CA VAL A 8 -8.21 -5.92 -0.71
C VAL A 8 -8.72 -5.31 0.59
N TYR A 9 -9.55 -4.28 0.46
CA TYR A 9 -10.18 -3.58 1.57
C TYR A 9 -11.69 -3.56 1.38
N LEU A 10 -12.42 -3.90 2.44
CA LEU A 10 -13.87 -3.81 2.47
C LEU A 10 -14.28 -2.40 2.94
N ASP A 11 -14.82 -1.61 2.03
CA ASP A 11 -15.44 -0.33 2.35
C ASP A 11 -16.86 -0.61 2.87
N ARG A 12 -17.05 -0.52 4.20
CA ARG A 12 -18.35 -0.78 4.85
C ARG A 12 -19.41 0.25 4.51
N PHE A 13 -19.02 1.47 4.15
CA PHE A 13 -20.01 2.52 3.86
C PHE A 13 -20.66 2.28 2.50
N ASN A 14 -19.86 1.86 1.52
CA ASN A 14 -20.33 1.58 0.16
C ASN A 14 -20.53 0.08 -0.12
N GLU A 15 -20.36 -0.77 0.90
CA GLU A 15 -20.46 -2.24 0.84
C GLU A 15 -19.72 -2.87 -0.35
N CYS A 16 -18.52 -2.37 -0.65
CA CYS A 16 -17.74 -2.80 -1.81
C CYS A 16 -16.28 -3.11 -1.48
N TYR A 17 -15.71 -4.05 -2.22
CA TYR A 17 -14.30 -4.40 -2.13
C TYR A 17 -13.48 -3.50 -3.06
N LYS A 18 -12.45 -2.88 -2.52
CA LYS A 18 -11.52 -2.02 -3.25
C LYS A 18 -10.10 -2.53 -3.08
N ASN A 19 -9.31 -2.48 -4.15
CA ASN A 19 -7.87 -2.74 -4.05
C ASN A 19 -7.17 -1.45 -3.67
N ILE A 20 -6.79 -1.31 -2.40
CA ILE A 20 -6.08 -0.15 -1.88
C ILE A 20 -4.57 -0.35 -1.96
N ILE A 21 -3.83 0.76 -1.98
CA ILE A 21 -2.38 0.74 -1.99
C ILE A 21 -1.84 0.88 -0.57
N VAL A 22 -0.94 -0.02 -0.18
CA VAL A 22 -0.32 -0.06 1.14
C VAL A 22 1.20 0.03 1.06
N ILE A 23 1.81 0.52 2.15
CA ILE A 23 3.26 0.66 2.30
C ILE A 23 3.77 -0.15 3.50
N SER A 24 4.97 -0.72 3.36
CA SER A 24 5.70 -1.38 4.45
C SER A 24 7.21 -1.17 4.27
N PRO A 25 8.00 -0.99 5.34
CA PRO A 25 7.60 -0.78 6.74
C PRO A 25 6.95 0.59 6.95
N ARG A 26 6.59 0.92 8.21
CA ARG A 26 6.05 2.25 8.57
C ARG A 26 6.95 3.35 8.00
N PRO A 27 6.40 4.34 7.26
CA PRO A 27 7.18 5.47 6.78
C PRO A 27 7.72 6.30 7.95
N GLN A 28 9.00 6.66 7.88
CA GLN A 28 9.63 7.57 8.84
C GLN A 28 9.71 9.01 8.28
N ASP A 29 9.70 9.14 6.95
CA ASP A 29 9.78 10.42 6.26
C ASP A 29 8.47 11.23 6.40
N ALA A 30 8.60 12.54 6.63
CA ALA A 30 7.48 13.44 6.81
C ALA A 30 6.56 13.51 5.57
N SER A 31 7.14 13.47 4.35
CA SER A 31 6.36 13.52 3.11
C SER A 31 5.48 12.28 2.96
N LEU A 32 5.97 11.09 3.31
CA LEU A 32 5.15 9.89 3.25
C LEU A 32 4.12 9.84 4.37
N ASN A 33 4.46 10.33 5.56
CA ASN A 33 3.53 10.38 6.69
C ASN A 33 2.32 11.30 6.42
N SER A 34 2.45 12.33 5.58
CA SER A 34 1.32 13.21 5.24
C SER A 34 0.28 12.55 4.32
N ILE A 35 0.69 11.55 3.53
CA ILE A 35 -0.18 10.84 2.59
C ILE A 35 -0.45 9.39 2.99
N THR A 36 -0.07 8.98 4.20
CA THR A 36 -0.30 7.62 4.70
C THR A 36 -1.08 7.64 6.00
N LYS A 37 -1.93 6.63 6.18
CA LYS A 37 -2.73 6.46 7.38
C LYS A 37 -2.68 5.00 7.84
N SER A 38 -2.54 4.80 9.13
CA SER A 38 -2.71 3.48 9.73
C SER A 38 -4.20 3.12 9.73
N ILE A 39 -4.52 1.99 9.12
CA ILE A 39 -5.86 1.40 9.13
C ILE A 39 -5.82 0.04 9.79
N THR A 40 -6.91 -0.33 10.45
CA THR A 40 -7.09 -1.67 10.98
C THR A 40 -7.52 -2.60 9.85
N ARG A 41 -6.90 -3.76 9.75
CA ARG A 41 -7.34 -4.82 8.84
C ARG A 41 -8.62 -5.42 9.37
N GLU A 42 -9.64 -5.37 8.53
CA GLU A 42 -10.93 -5.95 8.84
C GLU A 42 -11.07 -7.31 8.17
N LYS A 43 -11.97 -8.14 8.70
CA LYS A 43 -12.31 -9.43 8.10
C LYS A 43 -12.94 -9.18 6.73
N LEU A 44 -12.41 -9.82 5.69
CA LEU A 44 -12.99 -9.75 4.34
C LEU A 44 -14.25 -10.61 4.21
N SER A 45 -14.43 -11.56 5.14
CA SER A 45 -15.55 -12.48 5.18
C SER A 45 -15.90 -12.81 6.64
N PRO A 46 -17.19 -13.06 6.96
CA PRO A 46 -17.61 -13.49 8.30
C PRO A 46 -16.93 -14.80 8.75
N PHE A 47 -16.49 -15.63 7.80
CA PHE A 47 -15.81 -16.90 8.07
C PHE A 47 -14.28 -16.77 8.21
N GLN A 48 -13.72 -15.57 8.01
CA GLN A 48 -12.29 -15.37 8.12
C GLN A 48 -11.88 -15.23 9.60
N GLU A 49 -11.04 -16.14 10.06
CA GLU A 49 -10.38 -16.01 11.37
C GLU A 49 -9.12 -15.13 11.24
N LEU A 50 -9.01 -14.15 12.14
CA LEU A 50 -7.81 -13.33 12.24
C LEU A 50 -6.80 -14.08 13.08
N SER A 51 -5.77 -14.65 12.45
CA SER A 51 -4.69 -15.31 13.17
C SER A 51 -3.80 -14.27 13.87
N PRO A 52 -3.20 -14.59 15.03
CA PRO A 52 -2.30 -13.68 15.74
C PRO A 52 -1.03 -13.35 14.96
N CYS A 53 -0.63 -14.19 14.00
CA CYS A 53 0.49 -13.95 13.09
C CYS A 53 0.18 -12.90 12.01
N TYR A 54 -1.07 -12.44 11.90
CA TYR A 54 -1.47 -11.45 10.92
C TYR A 54 -1.44 -10.05 11.53
N PRO A 55 -0.68 -9.09 10.95
CA PRO A 55 -0.59 -7.76 11.52
C PRO A 55 -1.95 -7.07 11.46
N LYS A 56 -2.44 -6.62 12.62
CA LYS A 56 -3.76 -5.99 12.77
C LYS A 56 -3.85 -4.62 12.08
N CYS A 57 -2.72 -3.94 11.91
CA CYS A 57 -2.66 -2.61 11.32
C CYS A 57 -1.77 -2.61 10.08
N VAL A 58 -2.20 -1.85 9.07
CA VAL A 58 -1.45 -1.62 7.84
C VAL A 58 -1.45 -0.14 7.52
N TYR A 59 -0.36 0.35 6.92
CA TYR A 59 -0.27 1.74 6.47
C TYR A 59 -0.76 1.80 5.02
N ALA A 60 -1.87 2.49 4.80
CA ALA A 60 -2.46 2.69 3.49
C ALA A 60 -2.22 4.13 3.01
N PHE A 61 -2.11 4.31 1.70
CA PHE A 61 -2.05 5.64 1.11
C PHE A 61 -3.42 6.29 1.08
N VAL A 62 -3.45 7.60 1.31
CA VAL A 62 -4.64 8.45 1.28
C VAL A 62 -4.50 9.44 0.14
N HIS A 63 -5.60 9.76 -0.49
CA HIS A 63 -5.64 10.76 -1.54
C HIS A 63 -5.25 12.15 -0.98
N PRO A 64 -4.33 12.90 -1.60
CA PRO A 64 -3.82 14.15 -1.03
C PRO A 64 -4.88 15.26 -0.93
N LYS A 65 -5.93 15.22 -1.75
CA LYS A 65 -7.01 16.21 -1.76
C LYS A 65 -8.34 15.72 -1.19
N LYS A 66 -8.45 14.43 -0.88
CA LYS A 66 -9.71 13.80 -0.49
C LYS A 66 -9.44 12.88 0.68
N CYS A 67 -10.32 12.82 1.66
CA CYS A 67 -10.17 11.92 2.81
C CYS A 67 -10.50 10.45 2.46
N GLU A 68 -10.05 9.95 1.31
CA GLU A 68 -10.30 8.59 0.82
C GLU A 68 -9.00 7.80 0.63
N LEU A 69 -9.06 6.47 0.81
CA LEU A 69 -7.93 5.59 0.56
C LEU A 69 -7.61 5.54 -0.94
N LEU A 70 -6.33 5.53 -1.27
CA LEU A 70 -5.90 5.45 -2.65
C LEU A 70 -6.08 4.02 -3.17
N CYS A 71 -6.83 3.88 -4.25
CA CYS A 71 -7.03 2.62 -4.95
C CYS A 71 -5.99 2.44 -6.06
N VAL A 72 -5.78 1.19 -6.49
CA VAL A 72 -4.84 0.85 -7.57
C VAL A 72 -5.18 1.58 -8.88
N ASP A 73 -6.46 1.85 -9.15
CA ASP A 73 -6.92 2.61 -10.33
C ASP A 73 -6.36 4.04 -10.37
N ASN A 74 -6.02 4.61 -9.21
CA ASN A 74 -5.50 5.97 -9.05
C ASN A 74 -3.99 5.99 -8.75
N ILE A 75 -3.26 4.92 -9.08
CA ILE A 75 -1.84 4.77 -8.76
C ILE A 75 -0.94 5.86 -9.37
N ALA A 76 -1.35 6.45 -10.50
CA ALA A 76 -0.61 7.54 -11.14
C ALA A 76 -0.46 8.75 -10.21
N ILE A 77 -1.44 9.02 -9.35
CA ILE A 77 -1.39 10.11 -8.35
C ILE A 77 -0.28 9.86 -7.34
N LEU A 78 -0.14 8.61 -6.88
CA LEU A 78 0.92 8.21 -5.96
C LEU A 78 2.30 8.37 -6.62
N PHE A 79 2.47 7.89 -7.85
CA PHE A 79 3.74 8.02 -8.55
C PHE A 79 4.12 9.49 -8.80
N GLY A 80 3.16 10.34 -9.17
CA GLY A 80 3.39 11.78 -9.28
C GLY A 80 3.87 12.41 -7.97
N PHE A 81 3.25 12.06 -6.84
CA PHE A 81 3.68 12.52 -5.52
C PHE A 81 5.09 12.02 -5.16
N LEU A 82 5.37 10.74 -5.39
CA LEU A 82 6.66 10.13 -5.06
C LEU A 82 7.79 10.79 -5.84
N THR A 83 7.63 10.96 -7.16
CA THR A 83 8.63 11.65 -8.00
C THR A 83 8.82 13.10 -7.58
N ALA A 84 7.73 13.83 -7.27
CA ALA A 84 7.81 15.21 -6.79
C ALA A 84 8.54 15.35 -5.45
N ASN A 85 8.56 14.31 -4.62
CA ASN A 85 9.23 14.27 -3.31
C ASN A 85 10.60 13.57 -3.34
N GLY A 86 11.15 13.32 -4.53
CA GLY A 86 12.49 12.76 -4.71
C GLY A 86 12.60 11.25 -4.46
N TYR A 87 11.49 10.52 -4.47
CA TYR A 87 11.51 9.07 -4.42
C TYR A 87 11.77 8.48 -5.81
N THR A 88 12.67 7.51 -5.87
CA THR A 88 12.94 6.68 -7.04
C THR A 88 12.28 5.33 -6.91
N ILE A 89 11.73 4.83 -8.03
CA ILE A 89 11.14 3.50 -8.12
C ILE A 89 12.26 2.54 -8.54
N ASN A 90 12.52 1.52 -7.71
CA ASN A 90 13.54 0.52 -8.00
C ASN A 90 12.94 -0.59 -8.88
N THR A 91 13.04 -0.41 -10.20
CA THR A 91 12.52 -1.34 -11.20
C THR A 91 13.25 -2.67 -11.19
N ASP A 92 14.56 -2.68 -10.96
CA ASP A 92 15.38 -3.89 -11.03
C ASP A 92 15.04 -4.84 -9.89
N LEU A 93 14.98 -4.33 -8.66
CA LEU A 93 14.54 -5.12 -7.51
C LEU A 93 13.08 -5.58 -7.67
N THR A 94 12.22 -4.72 -8.21
CA THR A 94 10.82 -5.06 -8.45
C THR A 94 10.68 -6.21 -9.43
N LYS A 95 11.43 -6.20 -10.54
CA LYS A 95 11.47 -7.29 -11.53
C LYS A 95 11.97 -8.60 -10.90
N ILE A 96 13.11 -8.56 -10.22
CA ILE A 96 13.69 -9.73 -9.55
C ILE A 96 12.68 -10.37 -8.59
N MET A 97 11.95 -9.57 -7.81
CA MET A 97 10.98 -10.08 -6.85
C MET A 97 9.71 -10.62 -7.51
N GLN A 98 9.30 -10.07 -8.66
CA GLN A 98 8.19 -10.60 -9.44
C GLN A 98 8.53 -11.94 -10.10
N ASP A 99 9.77 -12.10 -10.57
CA ASP A 99 10.25 -13.33 -11.23
C ASP A 99 10.67 -14.41 -10.23
N SER A 100 10.87 -14.06 -8.95
CA SER A 100 11.30 -15.02 -7.94
C SER A 100 10.22 -16.03 -7.56
N ASP A 101 10.65 -17.24 -7.17
CA ASP A 101 9.76 -18.30 -6.68
C ASP A 101 9.06 -17.89 -5.36
N VAL A 102 9.68 -16.98 -4.61
CA VAL A 102 9.11 -16.31 -3.43
C VAL A 102 8.17 -15.19 -3.90
N LYS A 103 7.03 -15.56 -4.48
CA LYS A 103 6.05 -14.60 -5.00
C LYS A 103 5.52 -13.70 -3.87
N LEU A 104 6.01 -12.46 -3.83
CA LEU A 104 5.42 -11.42 -3.00
C LEU A 104 4.04 -11.09 -3.56
N LYS A 105 3.00 -11.64 -2.93
CA LYS A 105 1.61 -11.39 -3.33
C LYS A 105 1.36 -9.89 -3.45
N ASN A 106 0.78 -9.50 -4.57
CA ASN A 106 0.30 -8.15 -4.84
C ASN A 106 1.39 -7.07 -4.76
N LEU A 107 2.65 -7.41 -5.03
CA LEU A 107 3.74 -6.44 -5.13
C LEU A 107 3.48 -5.47 -6.28
N ILE A 108 3.54 -4.17 -6.00
CA ILE A 108 3.51 -3.11 -7.02
C ILE A 108 4.94 -2.72 -7.36
N CYS A 109 5.68 -2.19 -6.37
CA CYS A 109 7.05 -1.77 -6.56
C CYS A 109 7.80 -1.58 -5.24
N PHE A 110 9.12 -1.47 -5.34
CA PHE A 110 9.98 -0.96 -4.27
C PHE A 110 10.37 0.49 -4.56
N ILE A 111 10.42 1.30 -3.51
CA ILE A 111 10.86 2.70 -3.59
C ILE A 111 11.99 2.99 -2.61
N ASN A 112 12.86 3.91 -3.01
CA ASN A 112 13.91 4.47 -2.18
C ASN A 112 13.98 5.99 -2.36
N LYS A 113 14.58 6.65 -1.37
CA LYS A 113 14.93 8.07 -1.40
C LYS A 113 16.40 8.11 -1.03
N ASN A 114 17.20 8.77 -1.86
CA ASN A 114 18.63 8.94 -1.62
C ASN A 114 18.86 9.95 -0.49
#